data_AF-A0A7X5REW4-F1
#
_entry.id   AF-A0A7X5REW4-F1
#
_cell.length_a   1.000
_cell.length_b   1.000
_cell.length_c   1.000
_cell.angle_alpha   90.00
_cell.angle_beta   90.00
_cell.angle_gamma   90.00
#
_symmetry.space_group_name_H-M   'P 1'
#
loop_
_entity.id
_entity.type
_entity.pdbx_description
1 polymer ?
#
loop_
_entity_poly.entity_id
_entity_poly.type
_entity_poly.pdbx_seq_one_letter_code
_entity_poly.pdbx_strand_id
1 'polypeptide(L)'
;MIYTLVCTAIISIISLISIFYRNKKKPQQKKKISKVLVVISTSIFISYMVIAVIAYAHGADLESLQRFGILRTIQAIQKSPVMDRNVNYDQQGNILVYYRFGCEDCEAVYDSLKAKIAGKEDIYWVASRQSEGQKLLQTYAVSEVPSGVIIQEDGMYTSYMLCDFIYDKTDELGERQLDTDALDRLLELQKREVTK
;
A
#
# COMPACT_ATOMS: atom_id res chain seq x y z
N MET A 1 13.97 -8.13 10.45
CA MET A 1 12.57 -8.25 10.93
C MET A 1 12.03 -9.68 11.02
N ILE A 2 12.39 -10.61 10.10
CA ILE A 2 12.07 -12.03 10.28
C ILE A 2 12.65 -12.55 11.60
N TYR A 3 13.89 -12.18 11.93
CA TYR A 3 14.52 -12.53 13.20
C TYR A 3 13.78 -12.00 14.43
N THR A 4 13.19 -10.80 14.40
CA THR A 4 12.44 -10.28 15.55
C THR A 4 11.09 -11.00 15.71
N LEU A 5 10.39 -11.29 14.61
CA LEU A 5 9.17 -12.11 14.62
C LEU A 5 9.46 -13.54 15.10
N VAL A 6 10.50 -14.18 14.56
CA VAL A 6 10.95 -15.51 14.97
C VAL A 6 11.40 -15.50 16.43
N CYS A 7 12.13 -14.48 16.90
CA CYS A 7 12.49 -14.34 18.31
C CYS A 7 11.25 -14.15 19.19
N THR A 8 10.26 -13.34 18.80
CA THR A 8 9.03 -13.17 19.60
C THR A 8 8.18 -14.44 19.62
N ALA A 9 8.13 -15.19 18.51
CA ALA A 9 7.46 -16.49 18.43
C ALA A 9 8.19 -17.56 19.26
N ILE A 10 9.53 -17.58 19.22
CA ILE A 10 10.33 -18.48 20.05
C ILE A 10 10.18 -18.12 21.53
N ILE A 11 10.21 -16.84 21.89
CA ILE A 11 10.01 -16.38 23.28
C ILE A 11 8.61 -16.73 23.77
N SER A 12 7.57 -16.62 22.92
CA SER A 12 6.21 -17.01 23.29
C SER A 12 6.06 -18.52 23.45
N ILE A 13 6.68 -19.32 22.57
CA ILE A 13 6.75 -20.79 22.70
C ILE A 13 7.51 -21.21 23.97
N ILE A 14 8.68 -20.62 24.23
CA ILE A 14 9.47 -20.88 25.45
C ILE A 14 8.69 -20.49 26.70
N SER A 15 7.94 -19.39 26.64
CA SER A 15 7.07 -18.94 27.74
C SER A 15 5.93 -19.94 27.97
N LEU A 16 5.27 -20.43 26.91
CA LEU A 16 4.23 -21.46 27.00
C LEU A 16 4.77 -22.78 27.56
N ILE A 17 5.92 -23.25 27.08
CA ILE A 17 6.59 -24.46 27.58
C ILE A 17 6.96 -24.28 29.06
N SER A 18 7.51 -23.12 29.43
CA SER A 18 7.87 -22.80 30.82
C SER A 18 6.65 -22.76 31.75
N ILE A 19 5.49 -22.28 31.28
CA ILE A 19 4.22 -22.32 32.02
C ILE A 19 3.76 -23.76 32.21
N PHE A 20 3.83 -24.58 31.15
CA PHE A 20 3.43 -25.99 31.19
C PHE A 20 4.33 -26.79 32.15
N TYR A 21 5.65 -26.55 32.12
CA TYR A 21 6.62 -27.15 33.02
C TYR A 21 6.44 -26.68 34.47
N ARG A 22 6.19 -25.38 34.69
CA ARG A 22 5.90 -24.85 36.03
C ARG A 22 4.53 -25.29 36.56
N ASN A 23 3.57 -25.64 35.72
CA ASN A 23 2.29 -26.16 36.22
C ASN A 23 2.45 -27.54 36.90
N LYS A 24 3.53 -28.29 36.58
CA LYS A 24 3.90 -29.53 37.28
C LYS A 24 4.58 -29.32 38.64
N LYS A 25 5.17 -28.15 38.95
CA LYS A 25 5.77 -27.86 40.27
C LYS A 25 5.07 -26.63 40.87
N LYS A 26 4.36 -26.76 41.99
CA LYS A 26 3.64 -25.63 42.64
C LYS A 26 4.61 -24.51 43.07
N PRO A 27 4.49 -23.28 42.53
CA PRO A 27 4.51 -22.09 43.39
C PRO A 27 3.27 -21.21 43.13
N GLN A 28 2.59 -20.84 44.21
CA GLN A 28 1.23 -20.29 44.17
C GLN A 28 1.17 -18.78 43.85
N GLN A 29 2.29 -18.03 43.87
CA GLN A 29 2.28 -16.57 43.68
C GLN A 29 2.78 -16.05 42.31
N LYS A 30 3.56 -16.83 41.54
CA LYS A 30 4.11 -16.38 40.23
C LYS A 30 3.16 -16.59 39.02
N LYS A 31 1.97 -17.17 39.23
CA LYS A 31 1.03 -17.55 38.15
C LYS A 31 0.28 -16.38 37.52
N LYS A 32 0.09 -15.24 38.21
CA LYS A 32 -0.65 -14.08 37.67
C LYS A 32 0.19 -13.26 36.68
N ILE A 33 1.44 -12.96 37.01
CA ILE A 33 2.33 -12.11 36.18
C ILE A 33 2.61 -12.76 34.81
N SER A 34 2.80 -14.08 34.77
CA SER A 34 3.03 -14.81 33.51
C SER A 34 1.83 -14.80 32.56
N LYS A 35 0.58 -14.80 33.08
CA LYS A 35 -0.62 -14.71 32.24
C LYS A 35 -0.77 -13.31 31.64
N VAL A 36 -0.49 -12.26 32.41
CA VAL A 36 -0.57 -10.87 31.94
C VAL A 36 0.43 -10.61 30.81
N LEU A 37 1.68 -11.07 30.93
CA LEU A 37 2.69 -10.90 29.87
C LEU A 37 2.32 -11.62 28.57
N VAL A 38 1.75 -12.82 28.65
CA VAL A 38 1.27 -13.55 27.47
C VAL A 38 0.13 -12.78 26.80
N VAL A 39 -0.85 -12.30 27.57
CA VAL A 39 -1.97 -11.51 27.02
C VAL A 39 -1.46 -10.24 26.33
N ILE A 40 -0.51 -9.52 26.92
CA ILE A 40 0.07 -8.31 26.31
C ILE A 40 0.80 -8.66 25.01
N SER A 41 1.65 -9.70 25.03
CA SER A 41 2.41 -10.12 23.84
C SER A 41 1.50 -10.56 22.70
N THR A 42 0.47 -11.36 22.99
CA THR A 42 -0.53 -11.77 22.00
C THR A 42 -1.30 -10.57 21.45
N SER A 43 -1.67 -9.61 22.30
CA SER A 43 -2.39 -8.39 21.86
C SER A 43 -1.55 -7.53 20.91
N ILE A 44 -0.26 -7.36 21.19
CA ILE A 44 0.68 -6.64 20.32
C ILE A 44 0.83 -7.36 18.99
N PHE A 45 1.00 -8.69 19.03
CA PHE A 45 1.15 -9.50 17.82
C PHE A 45 -0.08 -9.44 16.91
N ILE A 46 -1.28 -9.56 17.49
CA ILE A 46 -2.54 -9.44 16.73
C ILE A 46 -2.64 -8.05 16.10
N SER A 47 -2.36 -6.99 16.87
CA SER A 47 -2.42 -5.61 16.36
C SER A 47 -1.45 -5.39 15.19
N TYR A 48 -0.24 -5.93 15.29
CA TYR A 48 0.74 -5.90 14.21
C TYR A 48 0.25 -6.65 12.96
N MET A 49 -0.33 -7.84 13.14
CA MET A 49 -0.87 -8.62 12.02
C MET A 49 -2.01 -7.90 11.32
N VAL A 50 -2.89 -7.23 12.06
CA VAL A 50 -3.96 -6.39 11.48
C VAL A 50 -3.35 -5.28 10.62
N ILE A 51 -2.35 -4.55 11.12
CA ILE A 51 -1.68 -3.49 10.36
C ILE A 51 -1.00 -4.06 9.10
N ALA A 52 -0.34 -5.21 9.20
CA ALA A 52 0.30 -5.85 8.05
C ALA A 52 -0.71 -6.27 6.97
N VAL A 53 -1.88 -6.79 7.36
CA VAL A 53 -2.96 -7.14 6.44
C VAL A 53 -3.52 -5.90 5.76
N ILE A 54 -3.76 -4.82 6.51
CA ILE A 54 -4.25 -3.55 5.95
C ILE A 54 -3.20 -2.98 4.99
N ALA A 55 -1.93 -2.90 5.39
CA ALA A 55 -0.85 -2.44 4.54
C ALA A 55 -0.74 -3.26 3.24
N TYR A 56 -0.91 -4.58 3.33
CA TYR A 56 -0.95 -5.44 2.14
C TYR A 56 -2.16 -5.14 1.23
N ALA A 57 -3.33 -4.82 1.78
CA ALA A 57 -4.47 -4.37 0.96
C ALA A 57 -4.18 -3.03 0.25
N HIS A 58 -3.38 -2.18 0.88
CA HIS A 58 -2.86 -0.92 0.34
C HIS A 58 -1.62 -1.08 -0.55
N GLY A 59 -1.27 -2.28 -0.99
CA GLY A 59 -0.19 -2.48 -1.96
C GLY A 59 1.21 -2.65 -1.36
N ALA A 60 1.35 -2.81 -0.04
CA ALA A 60 2.64 -3.12 0.57
C ALA A 60 3.14 -4.50 0.16
N ASP A 61 4.44 -4.61 -0.12
CA ASP A 61 5.16 -5.87 -0.26
C ASP A 61 5.94 -6.21 1.03
N LEU A 62 6.48 -7.44 1.07
CA LEU A 62 7.19 -7.92 2.25
C LEU A 62 8.42 -7.05 2.58
N GLU A 63 9.10 -6.52 1.57
CA GLU A 63 10.25 -5.63 1.76
C GLU A 63 9.83 -4.30 2.41
N SER A 64 8.76 -3.67 1.92
CA SER A 64 8.26 -2.40 2.49
C SER A 64 7.82 -2.60 3.94
N LEU A 65 7.12 -3.70 4.25
CA LEU A 65 6.75 -4.04 5.62
C LEU A 65 7.95 -4.26 6.54
N GLN A 66 9.07 -4.76 5.99
CA GLN A 66 10.31 -4.98 6.76
C GLN A 66 11.14 -3.71 6.96
N ARG A 67 11.11 -2.79 6.00
CA ARG A 67 11.81 -1.51 6.08
C ARG A 67 11.08 -0.50 6.96
N PHE A 68 9.75 -0.48 6.91
CA PHE A 68 8.98 0.50 7.64
C PHE A 68 8.70 0.07 9.07
N GLY A 69 8.94 0.99 10.01
CA GLY A 69 8.39 0.86 11.36
C GLY A 69 6.87 1.07 11.35
N ILE A 70 6.19 0.60 12.42
CA ILE A 70 4.73 0.63 12.54
C ILE A 70 4.13 2.02 12.26
N LEU A 71 4.74 3.09 12.78
CA LEU A 71 4.24 4.47 12.57
C LEU A 71 4.30 4.88 11.10
N ARG A 72 5.41 4.61 10.41
CA ARG A 72 5.56 4.91 8.98
C ARG A 72 4.59 4.09 8.12
N THR A 73 4.35 2.84 8.50
CA THR A 73 3.35 1.97 7.85
C THR A 73 1.94 2.55 7.99
N ILE A 74 1.55 3.03 9.17
CA ILE A 74 0.25 3.67 9.39
C ILE A 74 0.12 4.95 8.54
N GLN A 75 1.17 5.77 8.48
CA GLN A 75 1.18 6.97 7.63
C GLN A 75 1.02 6.61 6.13
N ALA A 76 1.74 5.58 5.67
CA ALA A 76 1.61 5.10 4.29
C ALA A 76 0.19 4.59 3.99
N ILE A 77 -0.43 3.86 4.92
CA ILE A 77 -1.83 3.39 4.79
C ILE A 77 -2.78 4.59 4.60
N GLN A 78 -2.60 5.66 5.37
CA GLN A 78 -3.44 6.86 5.26
C GLN A 78 -3.26 7.60 3.93
N LYS A 79 -2.10 7.45 3.29
CA LYS A 79 -1.71 8.12 2.05
C LYS A 79 -1.64 7.17 0.85
N SER A 80 -2.40 6.09 0.89
CA SER A 80 -2.49 5.14 -0.22
C SER A 80 -3.92 4.61 -0.37
N PRO A 81 -4.33 4.25 -1.59
CA PRO A 81 -5.59 3.57 -1.84
C PRO A 81 -5.49 2.09 -1.44
N VAL A 82 -6.63 1.44 -1.26
CA VAL A 82 -6.71 -0.02 -1.35
C VAL A 82 -6.65 -0.37 -2.84
N MET A 83 -5.80 -1.33 -3.20
CA MET A 83 -5.74 -1.81 -4.59
C MET A 83 -7.08 -2.43 -4.99
N ASP A 84 -7.60 -2.04 -6.15
CA ASP A 84 -8.80 -2.66 -6.72
C ASP A 84 -8.52 -4.14 -7.03
N ARG A 85 -9.55 -5.00 -6.97
CA ARG A 85 -9.38 -6.44 -7.17
C ARG A 85 -10.57 -7.00 -7.93
N ASN A 86 -10.34 -8.08 -8.68
CA ASN A 86 -11.36 -8.76 -9.48
C ASN A 86 -11.97 -7.84 -10.55
N VAL A 87 -11.15 -6.95 -11.12
CA VAL A 87 -11.51 -6.04 -12.20
C VAL A 87 -10.85 -6.53 -13.48
N ASN A 88 -11.54 -6.39 -14.63
CA ASN A 88 -10.92 -6.57 -15.93
C ASN A 88 -10.12 -5.30 -16.29
N TYR A 89 -8.85 -5.25 -15.92
CA TYR A 89 -8.00 -4.07 -16.13
C TYR A 89 -7.81 -3.70 -17.60
N ASP A 90 -7.81 -4.70 -18.49
CA ASP A 90 -7.49 -4.53 -19.91
C ASP A 90 -8.69 -4.05 -20.76
N GLN A 91 -9.81 -3.69 -20.11
CA GLN A 91 -10.98 -3.19 -20.81
C GLN A 91 -10.74 -1.77 -21.36
N GLN A 92 -11.10 -1.56 -22.63
CA GLN A 92 -11.06 -0.27 -23.29
C GLN A 92 -11.84 0.78 -22.48
N GLY A 93 -11.28 1.99 -22.36
CA GLY A 93 -11.84 3.07 -21.57
C GLY A 93 -11.39 3.08 -20.10
N ASN A 94 -10.81 1.98 -19.59
CA ASN A 94 -10.29 1.96 -18.23
C ASN A 94 -9.07 2.86 -18.07
N ILE A 95 -9.02 3.58 -16.96
CA ILE A 95 -7.82 4.25 -16.47
C ILE A 95 -7.22 3.46 -15.32
N LEU A 96 -5.97 3.03 -15.46
CA LEU A 96 -5.19 2.37 -14.42
C LEU A 96 -4.29 3.40 -13.75
N VAL A 97 -4.46 3.60 -12.45
CA VAL A 97 -3.65 4.52 -11.64
C VAL A 97 -2.64 3.72 -10.84
N TYR A 98 -1.41 3.68 -11.32
CA TYR A 98 -0.30 2.99 -10.69
C TYR A 98 0.26 3.80 -9.53
N TYR A 99 0.41 3.14 -8.39
CA TYR A 99 1.04 3.71 -7.20
C TYR A 99 1.98 2.69 -6.55
N ARG A 100 2.77 3.16 -5.58
CA ARG A 100 3.63 2.32 -4.75
C ARG A 100 3.45 2.68 -3.28
N PHE A 101 3.18 1.68 -2.46
CA PHE A 101 3.07 1.86 -1.02
C PHE A 101 4.36 2.44 -0.44
N GLY A 102 4.27 3.55 0.31
CA GLY A 102 5.44 4.20 0.89
C GLY A 102 6.27 5.06 -0.07
N CYS A 103 5.81 5.32 -1.29
CA CYS A 103 6.50 6.19 -2.25
C CYS A 103 6.17 7.66 -1.97
N GLU A 104 7.21 8.49 -1.82
CA GLU A 104 7.05 9.93 -1.52
C GLU A 104 6.18 10.64 -2.54
N ASP A 105 6.44 10.44 -3.84
CA ASP A 105 5.69 11.07 -4.93
C ASP A 105 4.22 10.61 -4.93
N CYS A 106 3.98 9.31 -4.71
CA CYS A 106 2.62 8.76 -4.62
C CYS A 106 1.85 9.34 -3.42
N GLU A 107 2.49 9.40 -2.25
CA GLU A 107 1.89 9.90 -1.02
C GLU A 107 1.62 11.41 -1.08
N ALA A 108 2.49 12.17 -1.75
CA ALA A 108 2.34 13.61 -1.94
C ALA A 108 1.08 13.95 -2.75
N VAL A 109 0.80 13.20 -3.81
CA VAL A 109 -0.33 13.50 -4.71
C VAL A 109 -1.63 12.77 -4.35
N TYR A 110 -1.58 11.79 -3.44
CA TYR A 110 -2.70 10.86 -3.18
C TYR A 110 -4.03 11.56 -2.88
N ASP A 111 -4.06 12.50 -1.93
CA ASP A 111 -5.32 13.11 -1.49
C ASP A 111 -5.96 13.94 -2.62
N SER A 112 -5.15 14.72 -3.32
CA SER A 112 -5.57 15.52 -4.47
C SER A 112 -6.06 14.63 -5.61
N LEU A 113 -5.34 13.55 -5.91
CA LEU A 113 -5.69 12.61 -6.97
C LEU A 113 -7.00 11.89 -6.64
N LYS A 114 -7.12 11.35 -5.42
CA LYS A 114 -8.33 10.70 -4.91
C LYS A 114 -9.54 11.63 -4.99
N ALA A 115 -9.39 12.88 -4.57
CA ALA A 115 -10.46 13.87 -4.64
C ALA A 115 -10.90 14.15 -6.08
N LYS A 116 -9.95 14.28 -7.02
CA LYS A 116 -10.26 14.56 -8.43
C LYS A 116 -10.94 13.41 -9.17
N ILE A 117 -10.61 12.16 -8.82
CA ILE A 117 -11.21 10.98 -9.48
C ILE A 117 -12.42 10.41 -8.73
N ALA A 118 -12.78 10.96 -7.57
CA ALA A 118 -13.92 10.51 -6.81
C ALA A 118 -15.22 10.59 -7.63
N GLY A 119 -15.97 9.48 -7.66
CA GLY A 119 -17.23 9.38 -8.40
C GLY A 119 -17.08 9.22 -9.91
N LYS A 120 -15.86 9.07 -10.43
CA LYS A 120 -15.63 8.67 -11.83
C LYS A 120 -15.61 7.15 -11.92
N GLU A 121 -16.18 6.63 -13.00
CA GLU A 121 -16.24 5.20 -13.28
C GLU A 121 -14.99 4.76 -14.08
N ASP A 122 -14.72 3.45 -14.07
CA ASP A 122 -13.64 2.82 -14.83
C ASP A 122 -12.23 3.38 -14.55
N ILE A 123 -11.99 3.82 -13.31
CA ILE A 123 -10.67 4.22 -12.82
C ILE A 123 -10.26 3.31 -11.66
N TYR A 124 -9.13 2.64 -11.80
CA TYR A 124 -8.70 1.57 -10.90
C TYR A 124 -7.30 1.80 -10.35
N TRP A 125 -7.12 1.60 -9.04
CA TRP A 125 -5.85 1.73 -8.35
C TRP A 125 -5.03 0.44 -8.45
N VAL A 126 -3.81 0.55 -8.97
CA VAL A 126 -2.93 -0.60 -9.21
C VAL A 126 -1.64 -0.46 -8.40
N ALA A 127 -1.43 -1.37 -7.45
CA ALA A 127 -0.20 -1.38 -6.65
C ALA A 127 0.97 -2.00 -7.42
N SER A 128 1.91 -1.16 -7.86
CA SER A 128 3.08 -1.54 -8.69
C SER A 128 3.98 -2.65 -8.10
N ARG A 129 3.98 -2.84 -6.78
CA ARG A 129 4.82 -3.85 -6.11
C ARG A 129 4.10 -5.17 -5.82
N GLN A 130 2.80 -5.26 -6.11
CA GLN A 130 2.07 -6.52 -5.99
C GLN A 130 2.16 -7.31 -7.30
N SER A 131 1.99 -8.63 -7.21
CA SER A 131 2.19 -9.54 -8.35
C SER A 131 1.33 -9.18 -9.57
N GLU A 132 0.09 -8.76 -9.35
CA GLU A 132 -0.81 -8.30 -10.43
C GLU A 132 -0.36 -6.95 -11.01
N GLY A 133 -0.05 -5.97 -10.15
CA GLY A 133 0.45 -4.67 -10.62
C GLY A 133 1.79 -4.76 -11.34
N GLN A 134 2.69 -5.67 -10.94
CA GLN A 134 3.95 -5.93 -11.66
C GLN A 134 3.73 -6.48 -13.07
N LYS A 135 2.72 -7.36 -13.25
CA LYS A 135 2.36 -7.84 -14.59
C LYS A 135 1.82 -6.69 -15.44
N LEU A 136 0.91 -5.90 -14.90
CA LEU A 136 0.32 -4.77 -15.61
C LEU A 136 1.37 -3.69 -15.97
N LEU A 137 2.34 -3.41 -15.09
CA LEU A 137 3.46 -2.52 -15.41
C LEU A 137 4.26 -2.99 -16.63
N GLN A 138 4.46 -4.30 -16.76
CA GLN A 138 5.16 -4.90 -17.91
C GLN A 138 4.29 -4.82 -19.18
N THR A 139 2.99 -5.10 -19.07
CA THR A 139 2.04 -5.01 -20.19
C THR A 139 2.00 -3.60 -20.78
N TYR A 140 1.96 -2.57 -19.92
CA TYR A 140 1.78 -1.18 -20.33
C TYR A 140 3.06 -0.34 -20.23
N ALA A 141 4.23 -1.00 -20.18
CA ALA A 141 5.57 -0.40 -20.14
C ALA A 141 5.70 0.87 -19.25
N VAL A 142 5.07 0.87 -18.08
CA VAL A 142 5.14 1.98 -17.13
C VAL A 142 6.44 1.85 -16.33
N SER A 143 7.34 2.82 -16.47
CA SER A 143 8.64 2.82 -15.79
C SER A 143 8.60 3.40 -14.37
N GLU A 144 7.72 4.38 -14.13
CA GLU A 144 7.69 5.19 -12.91
C GLU A 144 6.27 5.33 -12.35
N VAL A 145 6.17 5.69 -11.06
CA VAL A 145 4.90 5.89 -10.35
C VAL A 145 5.02 7.13 -9.44
N PRO A 146 3.95 7.90 -9.22
CA PRO A 146 2.57 7.63 -9.62
C PRO A 146 2.32 7.93 -11.11
N SER A 147 1.66 7.00 -11.81
CA SER A 147 1.36 7.14 -13.24
C SER A 147 -0.06 6.69 -13.53
N GLY A 148 -0.69 7.32 -14.52
CA GLY A 148 -1.99 6.92 -15.04
C GLY A 148 -1.83 6.33 -16.44
N VAL A 149 -2.62 5.30 -16.76
CA VAL A 149 -2.65 4.67 -18.08
C VAL A 149 -4.09 4.53 -18.53
N ILE A 150 -4.43 5.05 -19.72
CA ILE A 150 -5.72 4.81 -20.36
C ILE A 150 -5.59 3.67 -21.37
N ILE A 151 -6.47 2.69 -21.26
CA ILE A 151 -6.61 1.59 -22.23
C ILE A 151 -7.47 2.08 -23.40
N GLN A 152 -6.89 2.05 -24.60
CA GLN A 152 -7.54 2.46 -25.85
C GLN A 152 -7.94 1.22 -26.66
N GLU A 153 -8.66 1.47 -27.74
CA GLU A 153 -8.98 0.47 -28.76
C GLU A 153 -7.76 -0.37 -29.20
N ASP A 154 -8.01 -1.62 -29.58
CA ASP A 154 -7.00 -2.58 -30.06
C ASP A 154 -5.82 -2.85 -29.10
N GLY A 155 -6.00 -2.60 -27.80
CA GLY A 155 -4.98 -2.85 -26.78
C GLY A 155 -3.86 -1.79 -26.76
N MET A 156 -4.05 -0.69 -27.50
CA MET A 156 -3.19 0.49 -27.38
C MET A 156 -3.36 1.14 -26.01
N TYR A 157 -2.36 1.88 -25.57
CA TYR A 157 -2.44 2.61 -24.31
C TYR A 157 -1.68 3.93 -24.38
N THR A 158 -2.06 4.85 -23.52
CA THR A 158 -1.30 6.10 -23.28
C THR A 158 -1.05 6.23 -21.79
N SER A 159 0.19 6.55 -21.42
CA SER A 159 0.59 6.74 -20.03
C SER A 159 1.07 8.16 -19.76
N TYR A 160 0.79 8.66 -18.56
CA TYR A 160 1.32 9.92 -18.07
C TYR A 160 1.77 9.79 -16.61
N MET A 161 2.87 10.45 -16.27
CA MET A 161 3.27 10.68 -14.88
C MET A 161 2.27 11.62 -14.23
N LEU A 162 1.82 11.30 -13.02
CA LEU A 162 0.80 12.07 -12.29
C LEU A 162 1.39 12.95 -11.19
N CYS A 163 2.71 12.97 -11.04
CA CYS A 163 3.40 13.86 -10.12
C CYS A 163 4.30 14.78 -10.91
N ASP A 164 4.19 16.07 -10.63
CA ASP A 164 5.11 17.10 -11.08
C ASP A 164 5.91 17.65 -9.88
N PHE A 165 7.09 18.19 -10.16
CA PHE A 165 7.95 18.83 -9.17
C PHE A 165 8.08 20.31 -9.51
N ILE A 166 7.35 21.15 -8.77
CA ILE A 166 7.44 22.59 -8.92
C ILE A 166 8.55 23.11 -8.03
N TYR A 167 9.55 23.73 -8.64
CA TYR A 167 10.58 24.46 -7.94
C TYR A 167 10.15 25.92 -7.72
N ASP A 168 9.89 26.30 -6.47
CA ASP A 168 9.69 27.70 -6.13
C ASP A 168 11.05 28.37 -5.88
N LYS A 169 11.41 29.31 -6.77
CA LYS A 169 12.64 30.10 -6.64
C LYS A 169 12.64 31.02 -5.43
N THR A 170 11.48 31.26 -4.82
CA THR A 170 11.31 32.21 -3.72
C THR A 170 11.60 31.58 -2.35
N ASP A 171 11.31 30.28 -2.20
CA ASP A 171 11.48 29.54 -0.93
C ASP A 171 12.61 28.48 -0.98
N GLU A 172 13.32 28.34 -2.11
CA GLU A 172 14.35 27.32 -2.38
C GLU A 172 13.91 25.86 -2.13
N LEU A 173 12.62 25.64 -1.86
CA LEU A 173 11.99 24.36 -1.62
C LEU A 173 11.14 24.00 -2.83
N GLY A 174 11.33 22.79 -3.34
CA GLY A 174 10.46 22.23 -4.37
C GLY A 174 9.36 21.39 -3.75
N GLU A 175 8.14 21.54 -4.26
CA GLU A 175 6.98 20.79 -3.82
C GLU A 175 6.53 19.80 -4.91
N ARG A 176 6.13 18.62 -4.45
CA ARG A 176 5.53 17.59 -5.29
C ARG A 176 4.04 17.79 -5.32
N GLN A 177 3.48 17.91 -6.51
CA GLN A 177 2.06 18.14 -6.68
C GLN A 177 1.49 17.28 -7.80
N LEU A 178 0.16 17.09 -7.75
CA LEU A 178 -0.56 16.37 -8.80
C LEU A 178 -0.43 17.13 -10.13
N ASP A 179 0.09 16.45 -11.15
CA ASP A 179 0.00 16.95 -12.53
C ASP A 179 -1.48 16.84 -12.98
N THR A 180 -2.17 17.96 -12.86
CA THR A 180 -3.58 18.07 -13.23
C THR A 180 -3.77 17.94 -14.74
N ASP A 181 -2.84 18.47 -15.54
CA ASP A 181 -2.96 18.46 -16.99
C ASP A 181 -2.81 17.03 -17.53
N ALA A 182 -1.88 16.26 -16.96
CA ALA A 182 -1.75 14.83 -17.23
C ALA A 182 -3.04 14.06 -16.91
N LEU A 183 -3.62 14.31 -15.73
CA LEU A 183 -4.87 13.66 -15.33
C LEU A 183 -6.03 14.05 -16.25
N ASP A 184 -6.19 15.33 -16.56
CA ASP A 184 -7.28 15.82 -17.40
C ASP A 184 -7.18 15.28 -18.83
N ARG A 185 -5.96 15.10 -19.37
CA ARG A 185 -5.74 14.41 -20.64
C ARG A 185 -6.20 12.96 -20.62
N LEU A 186 -5.89 12.21 -19.56
CA LEU A 186 -6.36 10.82 -19.41
C LEU A 186 -7.90 10.76 -19.39
N LEU A 187 -8.53 11.67 -18.64
CA LEU A 187 -10.00 11.75 -18.53
C LEU A 187 -10.66 12.15 -19.85
N GLU A 188 -10.03 13.04 -20.62
CA GLU A 188 -10.51 13.41 -21.96
C GLU A 188 -10.42 12.22 -22.92
N LEU A 189 -9.32 11.48 -22.90
CA LEU A 189 -9.15 10.27 -23.71
C LEU A 189 -10.21 9.21 -23.34
N GLN A 190 -10.45 8.97 -22.06
CA GLN A 190 -11.50 8.06 -21.61
C GLN A 190 -12.87 8.42 -22.18
N LYS A 191 -13.26 9.71 -22.13
CA LYS A 191 -14.56 10.16 -22.70
C LYS A 191 -14.70 9.86 -24.19
N ARG A 192 -13.60 10.00 -24.94
CA ARG A 192 -13.58 9.71 -26.38
C ARG A 192 -13.77 8.22 -26.66
N GLU A 193 -13.17 7.36 -25.84
CA GLU A 193 -13.30 5.91 -25.97
C GLU A 193 -14.70 5.40 -25.59
N VAL A 194 -15.40 6.05 -24.65
CA VAL A 194 -16.78 5.69 -24.26
C VAL A 194 -17.83 6.15 -25.28
N THR A 195 -17.53 7.17 -26.10
CA THR A 195 -18.50 7.76 -27.04
C THR A 195 -18.48 7.12 -28.44
N LYS A 196 -17.48 6.29 -28.74
CA LYS A 196 -17.36 5.55 -30.01
C LYS A 196 -18.25 4.31 -30.00
#